data_AF-A0A7V8ATA1-F1
#
_entry.id   AF-A0A7V8ATA1-F1
#
_cell.length_a   1.000
_cell.length_b   1.000
_cell.length_c   1.000
_cell.angle_alpha   90.00
_cell.angle_beta   90.00
_cell.angle_gamma   90.00
#
_symmetry.space_group_name_H-M   'P 1'
#
loop_
_entity.id
_entity.type
_entity.pdbx_description
1 polymer ?
#
loop_
_entity_poly.entity_id
_entity_poly.type
_entity_poly.pdbx_seq_one_letter_code
_entity_poly.pdbx_strand_id
1 'polypeptide(L)'
;MIRPFDDELQALNEKVLRMGAMVEASIRDSVHALVDRNDADARAVIKNDRKVNALDVEIDEDSIRLIALRQPRAVDLRFITTAMKITADLERMGDLSVNIAQRALELNKEPLIKQYIDIPRMRDLAQGMSEAGARCNNAR
;
A
#
# COMPACT_ATOMS: atom_id res chain seq x y z
N MET A 1 21.72 20.79 -15.01
CA MET A 1 20.39 21.02 -15.62
C MET A 1 19.66 19.69 -15.55
N ILE A 2 18.94 19.45 -14.46
CA ILE A 2 18.11 18.24 -14.28
C ILE A 2 16.94 18.39 -15.25
N ARG A 3 16.60 17.32 -15.98
CA ARG A 3 15.64 17.38 -17.09
C ARG A 3 14.23 17.30 -16.49
N PRO A 4 13.24 18.06 -16.98
CA PRO A 4 11.85 18.02 -16.48
C PRO A 4 11.24 16.60 -16.42
N PHE A 5 11.76 15.67 -17.21
CA PHE A 5 11.37 14.26 -17.19
C PHE A 5 11.87 13.50 -15.96
N ASP A 6 13.09 13.79 -15.49
CA ASP A 6 13.65 13.15 -14.29
C ASP A 6 12.83 13.55 -13.05
N ASP A 7 12.39 14.82 -12.99
CA ASP A 7 11.51 15.33 -11.92
C ASP A 7 10.13 14.64 -11.96
N GLU A 8 9.58 14.38 -13.15
CA GLU A 8 8.32 13.65 -13.31
C GLU A 8 8.44 12.19 -12.85
N LEU A 9 9.56 11.52 -13.16
CA LEU A 9 9.85 10.16 -12.67
C LEU A 9 10.02 10.14 -11.15
N GLN A 10 10.69 11.13 -10.58
CA GLN A 10 10.82 11.26 -9.14
C GLN A 10 9.44 11.46 -8.48
N ALA A 11 8.60 12.33 -9.04
CA ALA A 11 7.25 12.55 -8.53
C ALA A 11 6.40 11.26 -8.58
N LEU A 12 6.52 10.46 -9.65
CA LEU A 12 5.88 9.13 -9.72
C LEU A 12 6.36 8.23 -8.59
N ASN A 13 7.68 8.17 -8.35
CA ASN A 13 8.26 7.37 -7.27
C ASN A 13 7.73 7.79 -5.89
N GLU A 14 7.66 9.09 -5.64
CA GLU A 14 7.17 9.64 -4.37
C GLU A 14 5.71 9.25 -4.11
N LYS A 15 4.87 9.19 -5.14
CA LYS A 15 3.48 8.71 -5.02
C LYS A 15 3.43 7.23 -4.66
N VAL A 16 4.24 6.38 -5.31
CA VAL A 16 4.33 4.95 -4.99
C VAL A 16 4.76 4.73 -3.54
N LEU A 17 5.80 5.45 -3.09
CA LEU A 17 6.28 5.38 -1.70
C LEU A 17 5.20 5.83 -0.71
N ARG A 18 4.48 6.91 -1.03
CA ARG A 18 3.36 7.40 -0.21
C ARG A 18 2.24 6.36 -0.10
N MET A 19 1.86 5.73 -1.21
CA MET A 19 0.86 4.67 -1.21
C MET A 19 1.33 3.48 -0.37
N GLY A 20 2.61 3.10 -0.48
CA GLY A 20 3.22 2.06 0.36
C GLY A 20 3.08 2.35 1.85
N ALA A 21 3.44 3.56 2.29
CA ALA A 21 3.31 3.97 3.69
C ALA A 21 1.85 3.95 4.18
N MET A 22 0.89 4.30 3.31
CA MET A 22 -0.54 4.23 3.63
C MET A 22 -1.03 2.79 3.79
N VAL A 23 -0.59 1.88 2.92
CA VAL A 23 -0.92 0.45 3.00
C VAL A 23 -0.29 -0.19 4.24
N GLU A 24 0.97 0.12 4.56
CA GLU A 24 1.62 -0.34 5.79
C GLU A 24 0.86 0.10 7.05
N ALA A 25 0.35 1.35 7.04
CA ALA A 25 -0.51 1.83 8.11
C ALA A 25 -1.83 1.05 8.18
N SER A 26 -2.51 0.82 7.05
CA SER A 26 -3.73 0.03 7.00
C SER A 26 -3.54 -1.40 7.53
N ILE A 27 -2.42 -2.05 7.21
CA ILE A 27 -2.08 -3.38 7.73
C ILE A 27 -1.93 -3.34 9.26
N ARG A 28 -1.19 -2.36 9.77
CA ARG A 28 -0.98 -2.21 11.22
C ARG A 28 -2.28 -1.97 11.95
N ASP A 29 -3.06 -1.02 11.47
CA ASP A 29 -4.25 -0.51 12.13
C ASP A 29 -5.41 -1.52 12.04
N SER A 30 -5.51 -2.29 10.95
CA SER A 30 -6.51 -3.37 10.81
C SER A 30 -6.25 -4.52 11.79
N VAL A 31 -4.98 -4.89 11.98
CA VAL A 31 -4.58 -5.90 12.97
C VAL A 31 -4.79 -5.38 14.39
N HIS A 32 -4.45 -4.12 14.67
CA HIS A 32 -4.72 -3.49 15.96
C HIS A 32 -6.22 -3.49 16.28
N ALA A 33 -7.07 -3.12 15.30
CA ALA A 33 -8.52 -3.16 15.44
C ALA A 33 -9.07 -4.54 15.80
N LEU A 34 -8.48 -5.61 15.27
CA LEU A 34 -8.85 -6.99 15.57
C LEU A 34 -8.36 -7.43 16.95
N VAL A 35 -7.09 -7.15 17.28
CA VAL A 35 -6.44 -7.64 18.49
C VAL A 35 -6.99 -6.94 19.73
N ASP A 36 -7.10 -5.61 19.67
CA ASP A 36 -7.55 -4.76 20.77
C ASP A 36 -9.05 -4.49 20.73
N ARG A 37 -9.74 -5.11 19.75
CA ARG A 37 -11.18 -5.02 19.55
C ARG A 37 -11.68 -3.58 19.41
N ASN A 38 -10.93 -2.76 18.69
CA ASN A 38 -11.21 -1.36 18.47
C ASN A 38 -11.96 -1.12 17.15
N ASP A 39 -13.28 -0.92 17.25
CA ASP A 39 -14.14 -0.62 16.11
C ASP A 39 -13.80 0.68 15.40
N ALA A 40 -13.24 1.68 16.11
CA ALA A 40 -12.90 2.96 15.51
C ALA A 40 -11.75 2.81 14.51
N ASP A 41 -10.74 2.02 14.86
CA ASP A 41 -9.59 1.75 13.98
C ASP A 41 -10.02 0.97 12.74
N ALA A 42 -10.88 -0.05 12.91
CA ALA A 42 -11.42 -0.80 11.78
C ALA A 42 -12.18 0.10 10.79
N ARG A 43 -13.03 1.00 11.31
CA ARG A 43 -13.76 1.97 10.47
C ARG A 43 -12.83 2.96 9.80
N ALA A 44 -11.75 3.37 10.48
CA ALA A 44 -10.75 4.26 9.90
C ALA A 44 -10.01 3.60 8.73
N VAL A 45 -9.63 2.32 8.84
CA VAL A 45 -9.02 1.54 7.75
C VAL A 45 -9.96 1.51 6.54
N ILE A 46 -11.21 1.06 6.74
CA ILE A 46 -12.22 0.98 5.66
C ILE A 46 -12.43 2.34 4.98
N LYS A 47 -12.42 3.43 5.75
CA LYS A 47 -12.59 4.79 5.20
C LYS A 47 -11.37 5.26 4.42
N ASN A 48 -10.16 4.97 4.92
CA ASN A 48 -8.91 5.43 4.32
C ASN A 48 -8.55 4.69 3.04
N ASP A 49 -9.08 3.49 2.83
CA ASP A 49 -8.92 2.70 1.61
C ASP A 49 -9.23 3.48 0.33
N ARG A 50 -10.27 4.33 0.36
CA ARG A 50 -10.61 5.21 -0.79
C ARG A 50 -9.44 6.09 -1.25
N LYS A 51 -8.55 6.48 -0.33
CA LYS A 51 -7.36 7.27 -0.68
C LYS A 51 -6.27 6.42 -1.31
N VAL A 52 -6.16 5.15 -0.92
CA VAL A 52 -5.25 4.17 -1.54
C VAL A 52 -5.69 3.93 -2.98
N ASN A 53 -6.97 3.66 -3.21
CA ASN A 53 -7.51 3.42 -4.55
C ASN A 53 -7.42 4.67 -5.45
N ALA A 54 -7.60 5.86 -4.88
CA ALA A 54 -7.40 7.10 -5.62
C ALA A 54 -5.94 7.30 -6.05
N LEU A 55 -4.97 6.95 -5.19
CA LEU A 55 -3.55 7.00 -5.54
C LEU A 55 -3.17 5.95 -6.58
N ASP A 56 -3.75 4.75 -6.52
CA ASP A 56 -3.53 3.70 -7.54
C ASP A 56 -3.90 4.21 -8.94
N VAL A 57 -5.11 4.76 -9.08
CA VAL A 57 -5.58 5.36 -10.33
C VAL A 57 -4.69 6.52 -10.77
N GLU A 58 -4.31 7.42 -9.85
CA GLU A 58 -3.44 8.55 -10.16
C GLU A 58 -2.06 8.10 -10.67
N ILE A 59 -1.48 7.06 -10.07
CA ILE A 59 -0.19 6.51 -10.47
C ILE A 59 -0.28 5.82 -11.84
N ASP A 60 -1.36 5.09 -12.12
CA ASP A 60 -1.60 4.45 -13.42
C ASP A 60 -1.75 5.50 -14.53
N GLU A 61 -2.56 6.54 -14.30
CA GLU A 61 -2.76 7.64 -15.25
C GLU A 61 -1.46 8.41 -15.55
N ASP A 62 -0.67 8.72 -14.52
CA ASP A 62 0.63 9.39 -14.69
C ASP A 62 1.63 8.49 -15.41
N SER A 63 1.63 7.19 -15.12
CA SER A 63 2.49 6.21 -15.81
C SER A 63 2.18 6.14 -17.30
N ILE A 64 0.90 6.04 -17.67
CA ILE A 64 0.45 6.05 -19.07
C ILE A 64 0.83 7.37 -19.75
N ARG A 65 0.63 8.50 -19.07
CA ARG A 65 0.97 9.83 -19.58
C ARG A 65 2.46 9.97 -19.86
N LEU A 66 3.32 9.50 -18.96
CA LEU A 66 4.77 9.54 -19.13
C LEU A 66 5.20 8.70 -20.33
N ILE A 67 4.65 7.49 -20.47
CA ILE A 67 4.93 6.61 -21.63
C ILE A 67 4.53 7.31 -22.93
N ALA A 68 3.32 7.88 -22.97
CA ALA A 68 2.77 8.52 -24.16
C ALA A 68 3.52 9.79 -24.60
N LEU A 69 3.89 10.66 -23.64
CA LEU A 69 4.46 11.98 -23.93
C LEU A 69 5.98 11.98 -24.06
N ARG A 70 6.68 11.07 -23.38
CA ARG A 70 8.14 11.14 -23.24
C ARG A 70 8.88 10.06 -24.01
N GLN A 71 8.18 9.02 -24.47
CA GLN A 71 8.78 7.86 -25.17
C GLN A 71 10.02 7.32 -24.41
N PRO A 72 9.85 6.96 -23.12
CA PRO A 72 10.94 6.58 -22.24
C PRO A 72 11.77 5.43 -22.81
N ARG A 73 13.09 5.50 -22.61
CA ARG A 73 14.00 4.44 -23.07
C ARG A 73 14.07 3.32 -22.03
N ALA A 74 14.70 2.21 -22.39
CA ALA A 74 14.64 0.93 -21.69
C ALA A 74 14.63 0.97 -20.14
N VAL A 75 15.50 1.77 -19.51
CA VAL A 75 15.59 1.89 -18.05
C VAL A 75 14.37 2.62 -17.48
N ASP A 76 14.04 3.78 -18.03
CA ASP A 76 12.90 4.60 -17.59
C ASP A 76 11.57 3.89 -17.81
N LEU A 77 11.42 3.19 -18.94
CA LEU A 77 10.22 2.40 -19.24
C LEU A 77 10.08 1.23 -18.26
N ARG A 78 11.20 0.59 -17.90
CA ARG A 78 11.18 -0.47 -16.87
C ARG A 78 10.80 0.10 -15.52
N PHE A 79 11.30 1.27 -15.14
CA PHE A 79 10.92 1.93 -13.90
C PHE A 79 9.41 2.20 -13.86
N ILE A 80 8.85 2.84 -14.89
CA ILE A 80 7.42 3.16 -14.95
C ILE A 80 6.56 1.88 -14.89
N THR A 81 6.88 0.87 -15.69
CA THR A 81 6.09 -0.39 -15.70
C THR A 81 6.23 -1.19 -14.40
N THR A 82 7.38 -1.11 -13.71
CA THR A 82 7.55 -1.67 -12.38
C THR A 82 6.74 -0.90 -11.33
N ALA A 83 6.71 0.43 -11.40
CA ALA A 83 5.88 1.26 -10.53
C ALA A 83 4.40 0.87 -10.65
N MET A 84 3.87 0.72 -11.87
CA MET A 84 2.49 0.27 -12.10
C MET A 84 2.20 -1.10 -11.43
N LYS A 85 3.11 -2.07 -11.60
CA LYS A 85 2.94 -3.42 -11.02
C LYS A 85 2.96 -3.40 -9.50
N ILE A 86 3.89 -2.67 -8.90
CA ILE A 86 4.00 -2.55 -7.45
C ILE A 86 2.75 -1.87 -6.88
N THR A 87 2.25 -0.84 -7.56
CA THR A 87 1.05 -0.10 -7.15
C THR A 87 -0.18 -1.01 -7.11
N ALA A 88 -0.35 -1.86 -8.14
CA ALA A 88 -1.40 -2.87 -8.15
C ALA A 88 -1.24 -3.93 -7.04
N ASP A 89 -0.02 -4.29 -6.66
CA ASP A 89 0.21 -5.19 -5.52
C ASP A 89 -0.07 -4.51 -4.17
N LEU A 90 0.26 -3.21 -4.04
CA LEU A 90 -0.05 -2.39 -2.87
C LEU A 90 -1.55 -2.20 -2.67
N GLU A 91 -2.31 -1.97 -3.74
CA GLU A 91 -3.77 -1.86 -3.70
C GLU A 91 -4.39 -3.14 -3.13
N ARG A 92 -3.98 -4.32 -3.64
CA ARG A 92 -4.46 -5.61 -3.11
C ARG A 92 -4.13 -5.81 -1.63
N MET A 93 -2.97 -5.34 -1.18
CA MET A 93 -2.60 -5.38 0.24
C MET A 93 -3.48 -4.44 1.08
N GLY A 94 -3.87 -3.29 0.53
CA GLY A 94 -4.88 -2.39 1.09
C GLY A 94 -6.23 -3.08 1.26
N ASP A 95 -6.73 -3.71 0.20
CA ASP A 95 -7.97 -4.50 0.19
C ASP A 95 -7.98 -5.62 1.24
N LEU A 96 -6.88 -6.36 1.36
CA LEU A 96 -6.73 -7.38 2.40
C LEU A 96 -6.80 -6.78 3.81
N SER A 97 -6.27 -5.58 4.01
CA SER A 97 -6.37 -4.85 5.28
C SER A 97 -7.81 -4.44 5.59
N VAL A 98 -8.56 -4.01 4.57
CA VAL A 98 -10.01 -3.73 4.69
C VAL A 98 -10.78 -4.99 5.08
N ASN A 99 -10.46 -6.14 4.47
CA ASN A 99 -11.09 -7.41 4.83
C ASN A 99 -10.82 -7.79 6.30
N ILE A 100 -9.59 -7.60 6.79
CA ILE A 100 -9.27 -7.80 8.21
C ILE A 100 -10.10 -6.86 9.10
N ALA A 101 -10.19 -5.57 8.74
CA ALA A 101 -10.96 -4.58 9.49
C ALA A 101 -12.47 -4.91 9.52
N GLN A 102 -13.04 -5.36 8.41
CA GLN A 102 -14.43 -5.81 8.36
C GLN A 102 -14.67 -7.01 9.27
N ARG A 103 -13.75 -7.99 9.27
CA ARG A 103 -13.83 -9.14 10.20
C ARG A 103 -13.63 -8.73 11.65
N ALA A 104 -12.79 -7.75 11.94
CA ALA A 104 -12.67 -7.19 13.28
C ALA A 104 -14.02 -6.66 13.77
N LEU A 105 -14.74 -5.85 12.98
CA LEU A 105 -16.06 -5.32 13.36
C LEU A 105 -17.11 -6.41 13.63
N GLU A 106 -17.03 -7.54 12.95
CA GLU A 106 -17.90 -8.68 13.20
C GLU A 106 -17.51 -9.41 14.49
N LEU A 107 -16.24 -9.78 14.64
CA LEU A 107 -15.71 -10.52 15.78
C LEU A 107 -15.73 -9.72 17.09
N ASN A 108 -15.72 -8.39 17.01
CA ASN A 108 -15.81 -7.50 18.17
C ASN A 108 -17.18 -7.55 18.87
N LYS A 109 -18.20 -8.08 18.19
CA LYS A 109 -19.55 -8.30 18.76
C LYS A 109 -19.67 -9.64 19.48
N GLU A 110 -18.78 -10.58 19.19
CA GLU A 110 -18.79 -11.93 19.74
C GLU A 110 -17.83 -12.07 20.93
N PRO A 111 -18.10 -12.91 21.93
CA PRO A 111 -17.17 -13.16 23.02
C PRO A 111 -15.79 -13.62 22.52
N LEU A 112 -14.72 -13.10 23.13
CA LEU A 112 -13.35 -13.50 22.78
C LEU A 112 -13.10 -14.95 23.20
N ILE A 113 -12.89 -15.83 22.22
CA ILE A 113 -12.63 -17.27 22.46
C ILE A 113 -11.19 -17.51 22.92
N LYS A 114 -10.21 -16.80 22.32
CA LYS A 114 -8.79 -16.90 22.65
C LYS A 114 -8.08 -15.57 22.39
N GLN A 115 -6.99 -15.32 23.11
CA GLN A 115 -6.11 -14.19 22.83
C GLN A 115 -5.37 -14.39 21.51
N TYR A 116 -5.21 -13.31 20.74
CA TYR A 116 -4.53 -13.30 19.46
C TYR A 116 -3.01 -13.12 19.65
N ILE A 117 -2.30 -14.21 19.98
CA ILE A 117 -0.84 -14.16 20.21
C ILE A 117 -0.07 -14.13 18.88
N ASP A 118 -0.49 -14.95 17.91
CA ASP A 118 0.27 -15.13 16.67
C ASP A 118 -0.08 -14.10 15.57
N ILE A 119 -1.26 -13.49 15.64
CA ILE A 119 -1.72 -12.51 14.64
C ILE A 119 -0.80 -11.26 14.62
N PRO A 120 -0.44 -10.64 15.76
CA PRO A 120 0.55 -9.55 15.78
C PRO A 120 1.92 -9.97 15.23
N ARG A 121 2.38 -11.20 15.51
CA ARG A 121 3.66 -11.70 15.01
C ARG A 121 3.65 -11.87 13.49
N MET A 122 2.55 -12.39 12.93
CA MET A 122 2.39 -12.52 11.49
C MET A 122 2.32 -11.16 10.80
N ARG A 123 1.68 -10.15 11.43
CA ARG A 123 1.72 -8.76 10.96
C ARG A 123 3.16 -8.26 10.85
N ASP A 124 3.94 -8.41 11.91
CA ASP A 124 5.32 -7.89 11.95
C ASP A 124 6.20 -8.54 10.88
N LEU A 125 6.05 -9.85 10.66
CA LEU A 125 6.72 -10.57 9.58
C LEU A 125 6.30 -10.06 8.20
N ALA A 126 4.99 -9.89 7.97
CA ALA A 126 4.46 -9.40 6.72
C ALA A 126 4.95 -7.97 6.42
N GLN A 127 4.95 -7.08 7.42
CA GLN A 127 5.47 -5.72 7.27
C GLN A 127 6.98 -5.72 6.98
N GLY A 128 7.76 -6.56 7.68
CA GLY A 128 9.18 -6.72 7.39
C GLY A 128 9.47 -7.20 5.96
N MET A 129 8.62 -8.06 5.39
CA MET A 129 8.70 -8.48 3.99
C MET A 129 8.39 -7.32 3.03
N SER A 130 7.35 -6.53 3.31
CA SER A 130 6.97 -5.36 2.50
C SER A 130 8.08 -4.31 2.47
N GLU A 131 8.65 -3.98 3.63
CA GLU A 131 9.76 -3.04 3.73
C GLU A 131 11.00 -3.54 2.97
N ALA A 132 11.31 -4.84 3.07
CA ALA A 132 12.42 -5.43 2.33
C ALA A 132 12.18 -5.35 0.82
N GLY A 133 10.94 -5.59 0.37
CA GLY A 133 10.53 -5.40 -1.03
C GLY A 133 10.72 -3.97 -1.51
N ALA A 134 10.27 -2.98 -0.73
CA ALA A 134 10.44 -1.56 -1.04
C ALA A 134 11.92 -1.16 -1.15
N ARG A 135 12.78 -1.65 -0.24
CA ARG A 135 14.24 -1.42 -0.30
C ARG A 135 14.89 -2.01 -1.54
N CYS A 136 14.52 -3.23 -1.93
CA CYS A 136 15.02 -3.87 -3.15
C CYS A 136 14.63 -3.09 -4.43
N ASN A 137 13.48 -2.42 -4.41
CA ASN A 137 13.01 -1.61 -5.54
C ASN A 137 13.78 -0.28 -5.65
N ASN A 138 14.11 0.35 -4.52
CA ASN A 138 14.85 1.62 -4.48
C ASN A 138 16.37 1.49 -4.66
N ALA A 139 16.90 0.25 -4.69
CA ALA A 139 18.32 -0.05 -4.86
C ALA A 139 18.74 -0.29 -6.32
N ARG A 140 17.86 -0.01 -7.28
CA ARG A 140 18.10 -0.16 -8.73
C ARG A 140 17.97 1.17 -9.44
#